data_AF-A0A9P7GZZ3-F1
#
_entry.id   AF-A0A9P7GZZ3-F1
#
_cell.length_a   1.000
_cell.length_b   1.000
_cell.length_c   1.000
_cell.angle_alpha   90.00
_cell.angle_beta   90.00
_cell.angle_gamma   90.00
#
_symmetry.space_group_name_H-M   'P 1'
#
loop_
_entity.id
_entity.type
_entity.pdbx_description
1 polymer ?
#
loop_
_entity_poly.entity_id
_entity_poly.type
_entity_poly.pdbx_seq_one_letter_code
_entity_poly.pdbx_strand_id
1 'polypeptide(L)'
;MLWVYPIKGVRGIQVQSARLGPQGLQHDRRFMLCKVGESGELKKIQLSEFPQCGLFATEIVGDKIQVKYLTPEEPLVPWQPAQDNVLHVPIEPDHKELKKADINLHQSLVTAYRMGSAYDAWFTACFGFDTALIFIGDGRRPVLGTFSPKAQDPHPSWLTQLLSYISGSSTEDDWLAFSDCAPYLFATEESLNNVRARLPSSGVDMQAMRPNIVLDGEAAWDEDYWAQLSINGVHKVALTKNCNRCTSLNVDYTTGRTAQGERGTVLKKLMSDRRVDAGLKYSPVFGRYGFLTSGPDDNTIVSIGDNVEVTERKTDRAVWDWPLKDSNVSRYYRSSSGAKANLPIVLSVWLTVAALLGLLPCWFLLA
;
A
#
# COMPACT_ATOMS: atom_id res chain seq x y z
N MET A 1 -2.22 19.73 0.11
CA MET A 1 -1.09 19.25 -0.75
C MET A 1 -1.45 17.91 -1.38
N LEU A 2 -0.82 17.53 -2.49
CA LEU A 2 -1.07 16.27 -3.19
C LEU A 2 0.25 15.56 -3.55
N TRP A 3 0.35 14.28 -3.23
CA TRP A 3 1.57 13.47 -3.30
C TRP A 3 1.33 12.14 -3.99
N VAL A 4 2.22 11.79 -4.92
CA VAL A 4 2.28 10.48 -5.58
C VAL A 4 3.61 9.82 -5.25
N TYR A 5 3.61 8.50 -5.04
CA TYR A 5 4.80 7.69 -4.74
C TYR A 5 4.98 6.60 -5.80
N PRO A 6 5.52 6.91 -6.99
CA PRO A 6 5.56 5.93 -8.09
C PRO A 6 6.25 4.62 -7.74
N ILE A 7 7.32 4.72 -6.96
CA ILE A 7 8.07 3.59 -6.42
C ILE A 7 7.89 3.55 -4.90
N LYS A 8 7.44 2.42 -4.38
CA LYS A 8 7.28 2.19 -2.94
C LYS A 8 8.64 2.30 -2.23
N GLY A 9 8.65 3.02 -1.11
CA GLY A 9 9.80 3.11 -0.20
C GLY A 9 10.65 4.36 -0.42
N VAL A 10 10.71 4.90 -1.65
CA VAL A 10 11.50 6.09 -1.99
C VAL A 10 10.73 7.40 -1.81
N ARG A 11 11.33 8.55 -2.13
CA ARG A 11 10.67 9.87 -2.06
C ARG A 11 9.47 9.93 -3.01
N GLY A 12 8.42 10.63 -2.57
CA GLY A 12 7.29 10.97 -3.42
C GLY A 12 7.53 12.25 -4.18
N ILE A 13 6.63 12.52 -5.12
CA ILE A 13 6.51 13.74 -5.90
C ILE A 13 5.30 14.52 -5.45
N GLN A 14 5.45 15.83 -5.30
CA GLN A 14 4.33 16.73 -5.13
C GLN A 14 3.79 17.11 -6.50
N VAL A 15 2.47 17.03 -6.68
CA VAL A 15 1.79 17.34 -7.93
C VAL A 15 0.69 18.37 -7.70
N GLN A 16 0.35 19.15 -8.73
CA GLN A 16 -0.77 20.11 -8.65
C GLN A 16 -2.12 19.41 -8.77
N SER A 17 -2.16 18.34 -9.55
CA SER A 17 -3.36 17.55 -9.79
C SER A 17 -3.00 16.09 -10.05
N ALA A 18 -3.90 15.18 -9.73
CA ALA A 18 -3.77 13.76 -10.06
C ALA A 18 -5.14 13.13 -10.27
N ARG A 19 -5.16 12.08 -11.10
CA ARG A 19 -6.37 11.31 -11.35
C ARG A 19 -6.64 10.36 -10.17
N LEU A 20 -7.88 10.38 -9.67
CA LEU A 20 -8.35 9.42 -8.67
C LEU A 20 -8.67 8.08 -9.35
N GLY A 21 -8.21 6.98 -8.77
CA GLY A 21 -8.61 5.63 -9.16
C GLY A 21 -9.01 4.77 -7.95
N PRO A 22 -9.67 3.62 -8.17
CA PRO A 22 -10.02 2.69 -7.09
C PRO A 22 -8.78 2.19 -6.32
N GLN A 23 -7.62 2.12 -6.98
CA GLN A 23 -6.34 1.64 -6.46
C GLN A 23 -5.42 2.74 -5.90
N GLY A 24 -5.86 4.00 -5.93
CA GLY A 24 -5.11 5.16 -5.42
C GLY A 24 -5.00 6.25 -6.48
N LEU A 25 -4.13 7.23 -6.24
CA LEU A 25 -3.79 8.22 -7.26
C LEU A 25 -3.09 7.54 -8.44
N GLN A 26 -3.32 8.07 -9.64
CA GLN A 26 -2.64 7.59 -10.84
C GLN A 26 -1.11 7.55 -10.64
N HIS A 27 -0.51 6.44 -11.07
CA HIS A 27 0.91 6.10 -10.92
C HIS A 27 1.38 5.80 -9.49
N ASP A 28 0.55 5.90 -8.47
CA ASP A 28 0.96 5.65 -7.08
C ASP A 28 1.29 4.17 -6.84
N ARG A 29 2.51 3.93 -6.32
CA ARG A 29 3.02 2.63 -5.84
C ARG A 29 2.82 1.47 -6.81
N ARG A 30 2.98 1.73 -8.12
CA ARG A 30 3.00 0.69 -9.16
C ARG A 30 4.30 -0.09 -9.19
N PHE A 31 5.36 0.46 -8.59
CA PHE A 31 6.66 -0.18 -8.46
C PHE A 31 7.04 -0.37 -6.99
N MET A 32 7.90 -1.34 -6.71
CA MET A 32 8.56 -1.51 -5.41
C MET A 32 9.98 -2.04 -5.57
N LEU A 33 10.78 -1.81 -4.54
CA LEU A 33 12.14 -2.34 -4.46
C LEU A 33 12.18 -3.58 -3.55
N CYS A 34 12.94 -4.58 -3.97
CA CYS A 34 13.20 -5.79 -3.21
C CYS A 34 14.70 -6.02 -3.09
N LYS A 35 15.19 -6.35 -1.89
CA LYS A 35 16.51 -6.94 -1.71
C LYS A 35 16.44 -8.38 -2.21
N VAL A 36 17.41 -8.77 -3.02
CA VAL A 36 17.58 -10.14 -3.50
C VAL A 36 18.49 -10.86 -2.51
N GLY A 37 18.01 -11.96 -1.92
CA GLY A 37 18.83 -12.82 -1.09
C GLY A 37 19.65 -13.82 -1.89
N GLU A 38 20.55 -14.53 -1.22
CA GLU A 38 21.47 -15.49 -1.84
C GLU A 38 20.75 -16.62 -2.59
N SER A 39 19.56 -17.01 -2.12
CA SER A 39 18.74 -18.05 -2.78
C SER A 39 17.83 -17.49 -3.88
N GLY A 40 17.93 -16.19 -4.18
CA GLY A 40 17.07 -15.47 -5.10
C GLY A 40 15.75 -15.00 -4.48
N GLU A 41 15.56 -15.16 -3.16
CA GLU A 41 14.33 -14.72 -2.51
C GLU A 41 14.23 -13.18 -2.49
N LEU A 42 13.02 -12.66 -2.71
CA LEU A 42 12.76 -11.23 -2.75
C LEU A 42 12.22 -10.74 -1.40
N LYS A 43 12.97 -9.87 -0.73
CA LYS A 43 12.57 -9.23 0.52
C LYS A 43 12.25 -7.77 0.26
N LYS A 44 11.03 -7.34 0.58
CA LYS A 44 10.59 -5.95 0.43
C LYS A 44 11.58 -4.97 1.10
N ILE A 45 11.97 -3.92 0.38
CA ILE A 45 12.71 -2.80 0.96
C ILE A 45 11.71 -1.75 1.43
N GLN A 46 11.85 -1.33 2.69
CA GLN A 46 10.97 -0.33 3.31
C GLN A 46 11.82 0.76 3.96
N LEU A 47 11.35 2.02 3.85
CA LEU A 47 12.04 3.19 4.41
C LEU A 47 12.36 3.07 5.91
N SER A 48 11.53 2.37 6.68
CA SER A 48 11.73 2.14 8.12
C SER A 48 12.89 1.22 8.46
N GLU A 49 13.26 0.34 7.53
CA GLU A 49 14.34 -0.65 7.67
C GLU A 49 15.60 -0.22 6.89
N PHE A 50 15.39 0.43 5.75
CA PHE A 50 16.42 0.95 4.86
C PHE A 50 16.22 2.46 4.65
N PRO A 51 16.70 3.30 5.58
CA PRO A 51 16.63 4.76 5.47
C PRO A 51 17.26 5.32 4.18
N GLN A 52 18.14 4.55 3.53
CA GLN A 52 18.75 4.88 2.24
C GLN A 52 17.71 5.08 1.12
N CYS A 53 16.50 4.53 1.26
CA CYS A 53 15.41 4.82 0.34
C CYS A 53 15.09 6.32 0.27
N GLY A 54 15.39 7.07 1.33
CA GLY A 54 15.27 8.52 1.39
C GLY A 54 16.22 9.26 0.45
N LEU A 55 17.22 8.61 -0.14
CA LEU A 55 18.18 9.23 -1.06
C LEU A 55 17.74 9.17 -2.54
N PHE A 56 16.59 8.55 -2.84
CA PHE A 56 16.11 8.45 -4.22
C PHE A 56 15.03 9.49 -4.47
N ALA A 57 15.36 10.53 -5.23
CA ALA A 57 14.41 11.51 -5.73
C ALA A 57 13.74 10.98 -6.99
N THR A 58 12.45 11.27 -7.14
CA THR A 58 11.66 10.87 -8.30
C THR A 58 11.04 12.09 -8.97
N GLU A 59 10.82 11.99 -10.28
CA GLU A 59 10.04 12.94 -11.08
C GLU A 59 9.32 12.16 -12.18
N ILE A 60 8.16 12.62 -12.63
CA ILE A 60 7.49 12.09 -13.81
C ILE A 60 7.71 13.06 -14.98
N VAL A 61 8.35 12.59 -16.04
CA VAL A 61 8.63 13.35 -17.26
C VAL A 61 8.14 12.54 -18.46
N GLY A 62 7.06 13.02 -19.08
CA GLY A 62 6.40 12.31 -20.18
C GLY A 62 5.86 10.94 -19.72
N ASP A 63 6.30 9.88 -20.38
CA ASP A 63 5.92 8.49 -20.10
C ASP A 63 6.88 7.76 -19.15
N LYS A 64 7.78 8.50 -18.49
CA LYS A 64 8.85 7.95 -17.66
C LYS A 64 8.86 8.54 -16.26
N ILE A 65 9.24 7.69 -15.30
CA ILE A 65 9.70 8.08 -13.98
C ILE A 65 11.22 8.24 -14.06
N GLN A 66 11.72 9.45 -13.82
CA GLN A 66 13.14 9.69 -13.61
C GLN A 66 13.47 9.46 -12.14
N VAL A 67 14.53 8.68 -11.87
CA VAL A 67 15.02 8.40 -10.52
C VAL A 67 16.46 8.90 -10.44
N LYS A 68 16.72 9.80 -9.48
CA LYS A 68 18.05 10.31 -9.18
C LYS A 68 18.48 9.84 -7.79
N TYR A 69 19.69 9.28 -7.70
CA TYR A 69 20.34 9.04 -6.43
C TYR A 69 20.98 10.33 -5.92
N LEU A 70 20.61 10.73 -4.71
CA LEU A 70 21.15 11.89 -4.02
C LEU A 70 22.29 11.42 -3.14
N THR A 71 23.52 11.53 -3.62
CA THR A 71 24.69 11.12 -2.85
C THR A 71 24.82 12.02 -1.60
N PRO A 72 24.75 11.46 -0.38
CA PRO A 72 24.93 12.22 0.84
C PRO A 72 26.39 12.65 0.99
N GLU A 73 26.64 13.69 1.80
CA GLU A 73 28.00 14.19 2.08
C GLU A 73 28.92 13.09 2.62
N GLU A 74 28.39 12.21 3.47
CA GLU A 74 29.04 10.98 3.90
C GLU A 74 28.45 9.78 3.14
N PRO A 75 29.13 9.24 2.10
CA PRO A 75 28.61 8.15 1.30
C PRO A 75 28.28 6.91 2.14
N LEU A 76 27.14 6.28 1.84
CA LEU A 76 26.71 5.05 2.50
C LEU A 76 27.38 3.80 1.92
N VAL A 77 27.82 3.90 0.67
CA VAL A 77 28.45 2.85 -0.12
C VAL A 77 29.54 3.47 -0.99
N PRO A 78 30.53 2.69 -1.45
CA PRO A 78 31.52 3.19 -2.41
C PRO A 78 30.86 3.77 -3.65
N TRP A 79 31.46 4.83 -4.18
CA TRP A 79 30.98 5.45 -5.41
C TRP A 79 31.03 4.46 -6.57
N GLN A 80 30.02 4.51 -7.43
CA GLN A 80 29.99 3.82 -8.71
C GLN A 80 29.44 4.76 -9.79
N PRO A 81 29.92 4.69 -11.05
CA PRO A 81 29.46 5.56 -12.13
C PRO A 81 27.94 5.57 -12.34
N ALA A 82 27.25 4.47 -12.02
CA ALA A 82 25.79 4.40 -12.13
C ALA A 82 25.06 5.39 -11.21
N GLN A 83 25.64 5.74 -10.06
CA GLN A 83 25.03 6.65 -9.07
C GLN A 83 24.86 8.08 -9.61
N ASP A 84 25.69 8.50 -10.57
CA ASP A 84 25.62 9.83 -11.17
C ASP A 84 24.59 9.92 -12.31
N ASN A 85 24.10 8.76 -12.79
CA ASN A 85 23.17 8.68 -13.91
C ASN A 85 21.72 8.74 -13.42
N VAL A 86 20.88 9.47 -14.17
CA VAL A 86 19.42 9.44 -13.98
C VAL A 86 18.86 8.14 -14.58
N LEU A 87 18.27 7.30 -13.74
CA LEU A 87 17.57 6.11 -14.19
C LEU A 87 16.20 6.51 -14.75
N HIS A 88 15.87 5.99 -15.93
CA HIS A 88 14.58 6.22 -16.58
C HIS A 88 13.76 4.93 -16.55
N VAL A 89 12.66 4.93 -15.81
CA VAL A 89 11.74 3.80 -15.69
C VAL A 89 10.46 4.13 -16.47
N PRO A 90 10.01 3.32 -17.44
CA PRO A 90 8.73 3.58 -18.10
C PRO A 90 7.60 3.49 -17.08
N ILE A 91 6.65 4.41 -17.13
CA ILE A 91 5.49 4.44 -16.23
C ILE A 91 4.65 3.17 -16.38
N GLU A 92 4.47 2.74 -17.63
CA GLU A 92 3.79 1.49 -17.98
C GLU A 92 4.70 0.65 -18.89
N PRO A 93 5.56 -0.20 -18.30
CA PRO A 93 6.42 -1.12 -19.03
C PRO A 93 5.60 -2.19 -19.78
N ASP A 94 6.05 -2.58 -20.98
CA ASP A 94 5.62 -3.85 -21.57
C ASP A 94 6.21 -4.99 -20.73
N HIS A 95 5.32 -5.77 -20.12
CA HIS A 95 5.68 -6.80 -19.16
C HIS A 95 5.45 -8.23 -19.68
N LYS A 96 5.08 -8.41 -20.96
CA LYS A 96 4.81 -9.73 -21.55
C LYS A 96 6.00 -10.68 -21.46
N GLU A 97 7.21 -10.15 -21.60
CA GLU A 97 8.46 -10.92 -21.57
C GLU A 97 9.20 -10.79 -20.23
N LEU A 98 8.67 -10.00 -19.29
CA LEU A 98 9.32 -9.82 -17.98
C LEU A 98 9.12 -11.06 -17.10
N LYS A 99 10.16 -11.37 -16.32
CA LYS A 99 10.12 -12.48 -15.37
C LYS A 99 9.11 -12.19 -14.27
N LYS A 100 8.19 -13.14 -14.05
CA LYS A 100 7.24 -13.08 -12.93
C LYS A 100 7.94 -13.30 -11.60
N ALA A 101 7.42 -12.68 -10.54
CA ALA A 101 7.93 -12.73 -9.19
C ALA A 101 6.78 -12.69 -8.18
N ASP A 102 6.75 -13.65 -7.25
CA ASP A 102 5.75 -13.68 -6.19
C ASP A 102 6.17 -12.79 -5.03
N ILE A 103 5.33 -11.81 -4.71
CA ILE A 103 5.59 -10.80 -3.69
C ILE A 103 4.62 -10.98 -2.52
N ASN A 104 5.19 -11.12 -1.32
CA ASN A 104 4.44 -10.99 -0.08
C ASN A 104 4.67 -9.60 0.53
N LEU A 105 3.66 -8.74 0.41
CA LEU A 105 3.63 -7.47 1.12
C LEU A 105 2.56 -7.51 2.20
N HIS A 106 3.00 -7.75 3.43
CA HIS A 106 2.16 -7.77 4.63
C HIS A 106 1.05 -8.83 4.54
N GLN A 107 1.37 -10.05 4.13
CA GLN A 107 0.46 -11.17 3.88
C GLN A 107 -0.48 -11.01 2.68
N SER A 108 -0.50 -9.84 2.05
CA SER A 108 -1.24 -9.61 0.82
C SER A 108 -0.33 -9.93 -0.37
N LEU A 109 -0.56 -11.12 -0.95
CA LEU A 109 0.25 -11.73 -2.01
C LEU A 109 -0.12 -11.20 -3.39
N VAL A 110 0.85 -11.15 -4.29
CA VAL A 110 0.64 -10.86 -5.72
C VAL A 110 1.78 -11.42 -6.56
N THR A 111 1.46 -11.87 -7.77
CA THR A 111 2.47 -12.11 -8.79
C THR A 111 2.69 -10.80 -9.56
N ALA A 112 3.94 -10.34 -9.58
CA ALA A 112 4.39 -9.10 -10.21
C ALA A 112 5.54 -9.41 -11.18
N TYR A 113 6.17 -8.37 -11.75
CA TYR A 113 7.16 -8.50 -12.81
C TYR A 113 8.48 -7.85 -12.41
N ARG A 114 9.60 -8.57 -12.55
CA ARG A 114 10.94 -8.02 -12.34
C ARG A 114 11.37 -7.26 -13.59
N MET A 115 11.69 -5.97 -13.43
CA MET A 115 11.97 -5.04 -14.52
C MET A 115 13.24 -5.37 -15.32
N GLY A 116 14.19 -6.09 -14.71
CA GLY A 116 15.36 -6.63 -15.40
C GLY A 116 16.69 -6.09 -14.89
N SER A 117 17.76 -6.72 -15.34
CA SER A 117 19.11 -6.54 -14.78
C SER A 117 19.66 -5.12 -14.86
N ALA A 118 19.27 -4.33 -15.87
CA ALA A 118 19.72 -2.95 -15.99
C ALA A 118 19.22 -2.08 -14.82
N TYR A 119 17.94 -2.21 -14.45
CA TYR A 119 17.36 -1.50 -13.30
C TYR A 119 17.93 -2.03 -11.99
N ASP A 120 18.06 -3.35 -11.88
CA ASP A 120 18.60 -4.00 -10.70
C ASP A 120 20.04 -3.55 -10.42
N ALA A 121 20.90 -3.50 -11.45
CA ALA A 121 22.27 -3.05 -11.34
C ALA A 121 22.37 -1.59 -10.86
N TRP A 122 21.50 -0.71 -11.36
CA TRP A 122 21.49 0.69 -10.94
C TRP A 122 21.13 0.84 -9.46
N PHE A 123 20.05 0.19 -9.00
CA PHE A 123 19.69 0.21 -7.58
C PHE A 123 20.75 -0.49 -6.71
N THR A 124 21.32 -1.60 -7.18
CA THR A 124 22.40 -2.31 -6.47
C THR A 124 23.62 -1.42 -6.26
N ALA A 125 24.01 -0.64 -7.28
CA ALA A 125 25.09 0.33 -7.16
C ALA A 125 24.81 1.41 -6.09
N CYS A 126 23.54 1.82 -5.93
CA CYS A 126 23.13 2.83 -4.96
C CYS A 126 22.94 2.28 -3.53
N PHE A 127 22.46 1.05 -3.39
CA PHE A 127 22.21 0.41 -2.09
C PHE A 127 23.42 -0.36 -1.54
N GLY A 128 24.33 -0.82 -2.40
CA GLY A 128 25.47 -1.66 -2.03
C GLY A 128 25.12 -3.13 -1.77
N PHE A 129 23.92 -3.57 -2.16
CA PHE A 129 23.48 -4.96 -2.12
C PHE A 129 22.49 -5.25 -3.25
N ASP A 130 22.39 -6.52 -3.64
CA ASP A 130 21.54 -6.94 -4.75
C ASP A 130 20.09 -6.48 -4.55
N THR A 131 19.63 -5.65 -5.47
CA THR A 131 18.33 -4.99 -5.42
C THR A 131 17.61 -5.20 -6.73
N ALA A 132 16.32 -5.54 -6.66
CA ALA A 132 15.45 -5.71 -7.81
C ALA A 132 14.35 -4.65 -7.84
N LEU A 133 14.09 -4.10 -9.02
CA LEU A 133 12.91 -3.26 -9.27
C LEU A 133 11.75 -4.14 -9.74
N ILE A 134 10.64 -4.09 -9.01
CA ILE A 134 9.45 -4.89 -9.26
C ILE A 134 8.31 -3.96 -9.70
N PHE A 135 7.66 -4.33 -10.80
CA PHE A 135 6.50 -3.65 -11.37
C PHE A 135 5.26 -4.53 -11.18
N ILE A 136 4.15 -3.95 -10.71
CA ILE A 136 2.96 -4.76 -10.40
C ILE A 136 2.19 -5.21 -11.66
N GLY A 137 2.27 -4.46 -12.77
CA GLY A 137 1.49 -4.76 -13.98
C GLY A 137 -0.01 -4.77 -13.70
N ASP A 138 -0.65 -5.87 -14.07
CA ASP A 138 -2.06 -6.22 -13.85
C ASP A 138 -2.32 -6.88 -12.48
N GLY A 139 -1.27 -7.09 -11.68
CA GLY A 139 -1.37 -7.71 -10.37
C GLY A 139 -2.25 -6.92 -9.41
N ARG A 140 -3.13 -7.63 -8.69
CA ARG A 140 -4.05 -7.06 -7.70
C ARG A 140 -3.79 -7.69 -6.34
N ARG A 141 -3.39 -6.87 -5.37
CA ARG A 141 -3.18 -7.32 -3.98
C ARG A 141 -4.50 -7.27 -3.21
N PRO A 142 -4.92 -8.34 -2.51
CA PRO A 142 -6.14 -8.30 -1.71
C PRO A 142 -6.00 -7.31 -0.55
N VAL A 143 -7.08 -6.58 -0.26
CA VAL A 143 -7.24 -5.83 0.99
C VAL A 143 -7.63 -6.82 2.08
N LEU A 144 -6.96 -6.77 3.23
CA LEU A 144 -7.16 -7.73 4.32
C LEU A 144 -7.86 -7.09 5.54
N GLY A 145 -8.45 -7.93 6.39
CA GLY A 145 -9.25 -7.49 7.54
C GLY A 145 -10.46 -6.66 7.09
N THR A 146 -10.90 -5.73 7.93
CA THR A 146 -12.03 -4.82 7.64
C THR A 146 -11.56 -3.46 7.11
N PHE A 147 -10.43 -3.44 6.38
CA PHE A 147 -9.89 -2.22 5.77
C PHE A 147 -10.74 -1.75 4.59
N SER A 148 -11.17 -2.68 3.73
CA SER A 148 -12.10 -2.35 2.66
C SER A 148 -13.45 -1.95 3.29
N PRO A 149 -14.09 -0.86 2.82
CA PRO A 149 -15.44 -0.52 3.25
C PRO A 149 -16.45 -1.65 2.99
N LYS A 150 -16.28 -2.43 1.90
CA LYS A 150 -17.13 -3.59 1.57
C LYS A 150 -17.03 -4.73 2.61
N ALA A 151 -15.91 -4.80 3.32
CA ALA A 151 -15.69 -5.78 4.39
C ALA A 151 -16.17 -5.30 5.77
N GLN A 152 -16.66 -4.07 5.91
CA GLN A 152 -17.20 -3.55 7.18
C GLN A 152 -18.66 -3.94 7.42
N ASP A 153 -19.40 -4.31 6.36
CA ASP A 153 -20.78 -4.75 6.47
C ASP A 153 -20.85 -6.25 6.81
N PRO A 154 -21.41 -6.64 7.98
CA PRO A 154 -21.37 -8.04 8.41
C PRO A 154 -22.17 -9.02 7.54
N HIS A 155 -23.12 -8.57 6.70
CA HIS A 155 -23.96 -9.45 5.89
C HIS A 155 -24.55 -8.73 4.65
N PRO A 156 -24.17 -9.06 3.41
CA PRO A 156 -25.09 -8.85 2.30
C PRO A 156 -26.28 -9.78 2.53
N SER A 157 -27.49 -9.23 2.60
CA SER A 157 -28.72 -10.04 2.61
C SER A 157 -28.67 -11.03 1.45
N TRP A 158 -29.14 -12.26 1.66
CA TRP A 158 -29.25 -13.29 0.61
C TRP A 158 -29.98 -12.77 -0.64
N LEU A 159 -30.92 -11.82 -0.46
CA LEU A 159 -31.60 -11.09 -1.53
C LEU A 159 -30.63 -10.24 -2.36
N THR A 160 -29.69 -9.54 -1.73
CA THR A 160 -28.66 -8.73 -2.40
C THR A 160 -27.70 -9.61 -3.20
N GLN A 161 -27.36 -10.79 -2.68
CA GLN A 161 -26.56 -11.79 -3.40
C GLN A 161 -27.32 -12.35 -4.61
N LEU A 162 -28.58 -12.72 -4.47
CA LEU A 162 -29.39 -13.18 -5.61
C LEU A 162 -29.58 -12.09 -6.67
N LEU A 163 -29.79 -10.85 -6.25
CA LEU A 163 -29.94 -9.73 -7.16
C LEU A 163 -28.65 -9.42 -7.94
N SER A 164 -27.46 -9.53 -7.32
CA SER A 164 -26.19 -9.39 -8.06
C SER A 164 -25.96 -10.53 -9.06
N TYR A 165 -26.35 -11.76 -8.70
CA TYR A 165 -26.34 -12.90 -9.63
C TYR A 165 -27.32 -12.74 -10.81
N ILE A 166 -28.52 -12.20 -10.56
CA ILE A 166 -29.55 -12.01 -11.59
C ILE A 166 -29.23 -10.80 -12.50
N SER A 167 -28.67 -9.73 -11.93
CA SER A 167 -28.36 -8.49 -12.66
C SER A 167 -27.01 -8.52 -13.38
N GLY A 168 -26.17 -9.54 -13.15
CA GLY A 168 -24.81 -9.59 -13.67
C GLY A 168 -23.87 -8.53 -13.08
N SER A 169 -24.32 -7.80 -12.05
CA SER A 169 -23.54 -6.78 -11.36
C SER A 169 -22.61 -7.42 -10.34
N SER A 170 -21.51 -8.03 -10.78
CA SER A 170 -20.40 -8.34 -9.88
C SER A 170 -19.65 -7.05 -9.56
N THR A 171 -19.87 -6.46 -8.40
CA THR A 171 -19.01 -5.37 -7.92
C THR A 171 -17.64 -5.94 -7.65
N GLU A 172 -16.62 -5.50 -8.39
CA GLU A 172 -15.23 -5.93 -8.19
C GLU A 172 -14.78 -5.64 -6.75
N ASP A 173 -14.09 -6.60 -6.11
CA ASP A 173 -13.54 -6.40 -4.76
C ASP A 173 -12.49 -5.29 -4.74
N ASP A 174 -12.33 -4.61 -3.60
CA ASP A 174 -11.26 -3.60 -3.46
C ASP A 174 -9.90 -4.30 -3.41
N TRP A 175 -8.93 -3.72 -4.11
CA TRP A 175 -7.57 -4.26 -4.20
C TRP A 175 -6.51 -3.14 -4.16
N LEU A 176 -5.26 -3.54 -3.98
CA LEU A 176 -4.12 -2.65 -3.79
C LEU A 176 -3.06 -2.85 -4.87
N ALA A 177 -2.33 -1.77 -5.18
CA ALA A 177 -1.01 -1.88 -5.77
C ALA A 177 0.04 -2.26 -4.68
N PHE A 178 1.20 -1.60 -4.64
CA PHE A 178 2.17 -1.76 -3.55
C PHE A 178 1.95 -0.81 -2.35
N SER A 179 0.75 -0.22 -2.23
CA SER A 179 0.27 0.44 -1.00
C SER A 179 0.24 -0.53 0.17
N ASP A 180 0.47 -0.07 1.39
CA ASP A 180 0.59 -0.98 2.54
C ASP A 180 -0.74 -1.69 2.85
N CYS A 181 -1.79 -0.91 3.12
CA CYS A 181 -3.10 -1.44 3.55
C CYS A 181 -4.32 -0.78 2.89
N ALA A 182 -4.18 0.42 2.30
CA ALA A 182 -5.27 1.12 1.63
C ALA A 182 -4.75 1.94 0.43
N PRO A 183 -5.59 2.21 -0.58
CA PRO A 183 -5.26 3.02 -1.76
C PRO A 183 -4.77 4.44 -1.44
N TYR A 184 -5.42 5.09 -0.47
CA TYR A 184 -5.14 6.47 -0.10
C TYR A 184 -4.74 6.59 1.37
N LEU A 185 -3.81 7.50 1.64
CA LEU A 185 -3.56 8.03 2.97
C LEU A 185 -3.87 9.53 3.01
N PHE A 186 -4.81 9.92 3.85
CA PHE A 186 -5.16 11.30 4.15
C PHE A 186 -4.44 11.77 5.40
N ALA A 187 -4.05 13.03 5.44
CA ALA A 187 -3.52 13.69 6.64
C ALA A 187 -3.94 15.15 6.67
N THR A 188 -3.84 15.79 7.84
CA THR A 188 -4.14 17.20 8.02
C THR A 188 -2.89 18.01 8.37
N GLU A 189 -2.80 19.25 7.87
CA GLU A 189 -1.78 20.19 8.31
C GLU A 189 -1.89 20.45 9.82
N GLU A 190 -3.11 20.53 10.36
CA GLU A 190 -3.31 20.78 11.78
C GLU A 190 -2.75 19.64 12.67
N SER A 191 -2.90 18.37 12.27
CA SER A 191 -2.21 17.26 12.94
C SER A 191 -0.69 17.38 12.83
N LEU A 192 -0.15 17.79 11.68
CA LEU A 192 1.29 17.99 11.52
C LEU A 192 1.80 19.16 12.38
N ASN A 193 1.04 20.25 12.50
CA ASN A 193 1.35 21.39 13.37
C ASN A 193 1.46 20.96 14.83
N ASN A 194 0.58 20.06 15.28
CA ASN A 194 0.71 19.47 16.61
C ASN A 194 2.02 18.68 16.76
N VAL A 195 2.44 17.92 15.75
CA VAL A 195 3.75 17.21 15.77
C VAL A 195 4.91 18.21 15.83
N ARG A 196 4.89 19.26 15.00
CA ARG A 196 5.92 20.30 14.94
C ARG A 196 6.05 21.04 16.27
N ALA A 197 4.94 21.36 16.92
CA ALA A 197 4.93 22.03 18.22
C ALA A 197 5.62 21.21 19.33
N ARG A 198 5.65 19.88 19.23
CA ARG A 198 6.37 18.99 20.16
C ARG A 198 7.87 18.94 19.92
N LEU A 199 8.33 19.41 18.75
CA LEU A 199 9.64 19.22 18.17
C LEU A 199 10.08 20.48 17.37
N PRO A 200 10.15 21.65 18.02
CA PRO A 200 10.28 22.95 17.35
C PRO A 200 11.53 23.06 16.47
N SER A 201 12.60 22.34 16.79
CA SER A 201 13.88 22.38 16.07
C SER A 201 14.07 21.19 15.12
N SER A 202 13.05 20.33 14.96
CA SER A 202 13.19 19.12 14.14
C SER A 202 13.15 19.35 12.64
N GLY A 203 12.44 20.39 12.18
CA GLY A 203 12.15 20.56 10.75
C GLY A 203 11.30 19.43 10.16
N VAL A 204 10.52 18.71 10.97
CA VAL A 204 9.63 17.65 10.46
C VAL A 204 8.55 18.24 9.55
N ASP A 205 8.34 17.59 8.41
CA ASP A 205 7.40 18.00 7.39
C ASP A 205 6.43 16.86 7.02
N MET A 206 5.52 17.16 6.11
CA MET A 206 4.51 16.21 5.66
C MET A 206 5.13 15.05 4.85
N GLN A 207 6.30 15.26 4.25
CA GLN A 207 7.03 14.22 3.53
C GLN A 207 7.41 13.05 4.46
N ALA A 208 7.72 13.32 5.74
CA ALA A 208 7.95 12.26 6.73
C ALA A 208 6.70 11.41 6.99
N MET A 209 5.50 12.01 6.88
CA MET A 209 4.21 11.35 7.11
C MET A 209 3.71 10.57 5.88
N ARG A 210 4.24 10.87 4.70
CA ARG A 210 3.97 10.18 3.44
C ARG A 210 2.48 10.01 3.04
N PRO A 211 1.57 10.97 3.31
CA PRO A 211 0.19 10.89 2.84
C PRO A 211 0.13 11.06 1.32
N ASN A 212 -0.98 10.65 0.71
CA ASN A 212 -1.30 10.99 -0.67
C ASN A 212 -2.01 12.34 -0.76
N ILE A 213 -2.98 12.59 0.12
CA ILE A 213 -3.79 13.82 0.11
C ILE A 213 -3.66 14.48 1.48
N VAL A 214 -3.32 15.78 1.46
CA VAL A 214 -3.17 16.60 2.65
C VAL A 214 -4.23 17.69 2.62
N LEU A 215 -5.06 17.71 3.67
CA LEU A 215 -6.10 18.71 3.90
C LEU A 215 -5.63 19.69 4.97
N ASP A 216 -6.28 20.85 5.08
CA ASP A 216 -5.93 21.83 6.10
C ASP A 216 -6.31 21.30 7.50
N GLY A 217 -7.59 20.90 7.67
CA GLY A 217 -8.15 20.41 8.92
C GLY A 217 -8.46 21.53 9.92
N GLU A 218 -9.49 21.34 10.75
CA GLU A 218 -9.93 22.35 11.73
C GLU A 218 -9.26 22.19 13.10
N ALA A 219 -8.96 20.95 13.49
CA ALA A 219 -8.35 20.62 14.77
C ALA A 219 -7.42 19.41 14.63
N ALA A 220 -6.39 19.36 15.47
CA ALA A 220 -5.42 18.28 15.44
C ALA A 220 -6.12 16.95 15.78
N TRP A 221 -5.80 15.92 14.99
CA TRP A 221 -6.31 14.56 15.14
C TRP A 221 -7.79 14.38 14.82
N ASP A 222 -8.47 15.41 14.34
CA ASP A 222 -9.89 15.31 14.00
C ASP A 222 -10.14 14.25 12.92
N GLU A 223 -9.17 14.03 12.02
CA GLU A 223 -9.24 13.01 10.98
C GLU A 223 -9.31 11.57 11.50
N ASP A 224 -8.99 11.32 12.78
CA ASP A 224 -9.16 10.01 13.42
C ASP A 224 -10.62 9.51 13.37
N TYR A 225 -11.57 10.46 13.30
CA TYR A 225 -13.01 10.23 13.43
C TYR A 225 -13.78 10.38 12.12
N TRP A 226 -13.12 10.80 11.05
CA TRP A 226 -13.80 10.92 9.75
C TRP A 226 -14.12 9.53 9.20
N ALA A 227 -15.38 9.38 8.77
CA ALA A 227 -15.91 8.15 8.18
C ALA A 227 -16.04 8.28 6.66
N GLN A 228 -16.42 9.47 6.18
CA GLN A 228 -16.58 9.75 4.77
C GLN A 228 -16.16 11.18 4.44
N LEU A 229 -15.52 11.33 3.29
CA LEU A 229 -15.25 12.62 2.66
C LEU A 229 -16.02 12.74 1.34
N SER A 230 -16.42 13.96 1.00
CA SER A 230 -16.81 14.34 -0.35
C SER A 230 -15.83 15.34 -0.92
N ILE A 231 -15.27 15.06 -2.11
CA ILE A 231 -14.39 15.97 -2.84
C ILE A 231 -15.21 16.62 -3.95
N ASN A 232 -15.26 17.96 -3.94
CA ASN A 232 -16.05 18.80 -4.84
C ASN A 232 -17.55 18.42 -4.92
N GLY A 233 -18.10 17.78 -3.88
CA GLY A 233 -19.49 17.30 -3.87
C GLY A 233 -19.77 16.10 -4.79
N VAL A 234 -18.77 15.59 -5.50
CA VAL A 234 -18.93 14.56 -6.54
C VAL A 234 -18.34 13.23 -6.13
N HIS A 235 -17.11 13.23 -5.59
CA HIS A 235 -16.40 12.00 -5.29
C HIS A 235 -16.54 11.66 -3.82
N LYS A 236 -16.92 10.42 -3.50
CA LYS A 236 -16.98 9.97 -2.11
C LYS A 236 -15.82 9.05 -1.79
N VAL A 237 -15.21 9.29 -0.64
CA VAL A 237 -14.13 8.49 -0.09
C VAL A 237 -14.56 7.96 1.27
N ALA A 238 -14.57 6.64 1.44
CA ALA A 238 -14.73 6.03 2.76
C ALA A 238 -13.40 5.99 3.48
N LEU A 239 -13.39 6.40 4.74
CA LEU A 239 -12.21 6.44 5.61
C LEU A 239 -12.34 5.37 6.69
N THR A 240 -11.51 4.34 6.61
CA THR A 240 -11.80 3.07 7.29
C THR A 240 -10.91 2.77 8.49
N LYS A 241 -9.62 3.14 8.44
CA LYS A 241 -8.63 2.83 9.48
C LYS A 241 -7.67 3.99 9.74
N ASN A 242 -7.14 4.08 10.95
CA ASN A 242 -6.07 5.04 11.26
C ASN A 242 -4.72 4.48 10.80
N CYS A 243 -3.85 5.33 10.29
CA CYS A 243 -2.54 4.92 9.81
C CYS A 243 -1.57 4.77 10.98
N ASN A 244 -1.29 3.52 11.35
CA ASN A 244 -0.24 3.20 12.31
C ASN A 244 1.14 3.56 11.76
N ARG A 245 1.94 4.21 12.59
CA ARG A 245 3.23 4.78 12.21
C ARG A 245 4.38 3.92 12.71
N CYS A 246 5.45 3.89 11.92
CA CYS A 246 6.68 3.17 12.21
C CYS A 246 7.89 4.11 12.23
N THR A 247 9.09 3.55 12.39
CA THR A 247 10.36 4.28 12.48
C THR A 247 10.72 5.09 11.23
N SER A 248 10.00 4.90 10.11
CA SER A 248 10.14 5.74 8.91
C SER A 248 9.96 7.24 9.20
N LEU A 249 9.19 7.60 10.23
CA LEU A 249 9.05 8.98 10.68
C LEU A 249 10.36 9.63 11.10
N ASN A 250 11.36 8.85 11.51
CA ASN A 250 12.62 9.34 12.04
C ASN A 250 13.73 9.36 10.97
N VAL A 251 13.42 9.10 9.70
CA VAL A 251 14.42 9.09 8.63
C VAL A 251 14.79 10.50 8.22
N ASP A 252 16.09 10.74 8.09
CA ASP A 252 16.66 11.90 7.46
C ASP A 252 16.87 11.61 5.97
N TYR A 253 16.14 12.36 5.14
CA TYR A 253 16.16 12.18 3.70
C TYR A 253 17.45 12.73 3.06
N THR A 254 18.19 13.61 3.72
CA THR A 254 19.47 14.15 3.21
C THR A 254 20.61 13.15 3.41
N THR A 255 20.65 12.50 4.56
CA THR A 255 21.74 11.55 4.90
C THR A 255 21.40 10.10 4.57
N GLY A 256 20.13 9.75 4.38
CA GLY A 256 19.71 8.37 4.16
C GLY A 256 19.94 7.51 5.40
N ARG A 257 19.86 8.11 6.59
CA ARG A 257 20.05 7.49 7.91
C ARG A 257 18.90 7.85 8.84
N THR A 258 18.88 7.26 10.03
CA THR A 258 18.04 7.79 11.11
C THR A 258 18.52 9.19 11.48
N ALA A 259 17.59 10.14 11.49
CA ALA A 259 17.85 11.52 11.89
C ALA A 259 18.37 11.60 13.33
N GLN A 260 19.22 12.57 13.58
CA GLN A 260 19.74 12.87 14.92
C GLN A 260 18.85 13.92 15.62
N GLY A 261 19.08 14.11 16.93
CA GLY A 261 18.38 15.12 17.73
C GLY A 261 16.86 14.94 17.76
N GLU A 262 16.13 16.06 17.84
CA GLU A 262 14.66 16.06 17.92
C GLU A 262 14.02 15.33 16.74
N ARG A 263 14.55 15.52 15.52
CA ARG A 263 14.03 14.93 14.29
C ARG A 263 14.08 13.40 14.29
N GLY A 264 15.02 12.80 15.02
CA GLY A 264 15.12 11.36 15.25
C GLY A 264 14.12 10.79 16.27
N THR A 265 13.32 11.64 16.91
CA THR A 265 12.43 11.24 18.02
C THR A 265 10.95 11.40 17.71
N VAL A 266 10.57 11.72 16.46
CA VAL A 266 9.18 11.94 16.04
C VAL A 266 8.27 10.79 16.46
N LEU A 267 8.64 9.54 16.13
CA LEU A 267 7.85 8.38 16.51
C LEU A 267 7.68 8.28 18.05
N LYS A 268 8.78 8.49 18.80
CA LYS A 268 8.78 8.43 20.27
C LYS A 268 7.85 9.49 20.88
N LYS A 269 7.79 10.69 20.31
CA LYS A 269 6.88 11.76 20.75
C LYS A 269 5.41 11.49 20.43
N LEU A 270 5.10 10.69 19.42
CA LEU A 270 3.73 10.26 19.17
C LEU A 270 3.35 9.06 20.04
N MET A 271 4.30 8.22 20.40
CA MET A 271 4.05 7.06 21.27
C MET A 271 3.51 7.43 22.66
N SER A 272 3.73 8.65 23.15
CA SER A 272 3.23 9.07 24.47
C SER A 272 1.71 9.08 24.59
N ASP A 273 1.00 9.42 23.52
CA ASP A 273 -0.43 9.75 23.56
C ASP A 273 -1.20 9.32 22.29
N ARG A 274 -0.51 9.00 21.19
CA ARG A 274 -1.15 8.61 19.92
C ARG A 274 -1.27 7.09 19.72
N ARG A 275 -0.96 6.28 20.74
CA ARG A 275 -1.27 4.83 20.78
C ARG A 275 -2.75 4.60 21.11
N VAL A 276 -3.61 5.09 20.23
CA VAL A 276 -5.06 5.17 20.46
C VAL A 276 -5.84 4.06 19.76
N ASP A 277 -5.17 3.23 18.96
CA ASP A 277 -5.77 2.08 18.27
C ASP A 277 -5.69 0.83 19.15
N ALA A 278 -6.87 0.28 19.51
CA ALA A 278 -6.96 -0.89 20.38
C ALA A 278 -6.42 -2.18 19.72
N GLY A 279 -6.39 -2.24 18.40
CA GLY A 279 -5.93 -3.39 17.62
C GLY A 279 -4.42 -3.43 17.42
N LEU A 280 -3.74 -2.28 17.49
CA LEU A 280 -2.28 -2.18 17.39
C LEU A 280 -1.67 -1.26 18.46
N LYS A 281 -1.88 -1.64 19.73
CA LYS A 281 -1.56 -0.85 20.95
C LYS A 281 -0.11 -0.35 21.10
N TYR A 282 0.83 -0.83 20.28
CA TYR A 282 2.25 -0.46 20.35
C TYR A 282 2.70 0.45 19.21
N SER A 283 1.79 0.88 18.34
CA SER A 283 2.08 1.84 17.27
C SER A 283 1.24 3.11 17.50
N PRO A 284 1.83 4.30 17.32
CA PRO A 284 1.04 5.52 17.33
C PRO A 284 0.37 5.70 15.96
N VAL A 285 -0.68 6.52 15.88
CA VAL A 285 -1.37 6.81 14.62
C VAL A 285 -1.16 8.25 14.14
N PHE A 286 -1.07 8.43 12.83
CA PHE A 286 -1.06 9.73 12.15
C PHE A 286 -1.62 9.57 10.73
N GLY A 287 -2.72 10.28 10.44
CA GLY A 287 -3.44 10.18 9.17
C GLY A 287 -4.44 9.02 9.12
N ARG A 288 -5.24 9.02 8.05
CA ARG A 288 -6.43 8.20 7.89
C ARG A 288 -6.42 7.49 6.52
N TYR A 289 -6.61 6.17 6.53
CA TYR A 289 -6.68 5.37 5.31
C TYR A 289 -8.03 5.50 4.63
N GLY A 290 -8.02 5.64 3.30
CA GLY A 290 -9.22 5.87 2.50
C GLY A 290 -9.35 5.00 1.25
N PHE A 291 -10.60 4.83 0.82
CA PHE A 291 -11.05 4.06 -0.33
C PHE A 291 -12.05 4.90 -1.13
N LEU A 292 -11.84 5.01 -2.43
CA LEU A 292 -12.80 5.67 -3.31
C LEU A 292 -14.05 4.79 -3.43
N THR A 293 -15.21 5.28 -2.99
CA THR A 293 -16.48 4.52 -3.03
C THR A 293 -17.43 5.01 -4.12
N SER A 294 -17.21 6.21 -4.64
CA SER A 294 -17.87 6.70 -5.84
C SER A 294 -16.98 7.67 -6.59
N GLY A 295 -16.98 7.56 -7.91
CA GLY A 295 -16.40 8.53 -8.81
C GLY A 295 -17.02 8.38 -10.20
N PRO A 296 -17.15 9.45 -10.99
CA PRO A 296 -17.37 9.33 -12.41
C PRO A 296 -16.20 8.60 -13.04
N ASP A 297 -16.49 7.95 -14.16
CA ASP A 297 -15.62 7.19 -15.05
C ASP A 297 -14.21 7.81 -15.19
N ASP A 298 -13.26 6.99 -15.65
CA ASP A 298 -11.79 7.14 -15.65
C ASP A 298 -11.15 8.55 -15.61
N ASN A 299 -11.79 9.63 -16.07
CA ASN A 299 -11.28 11.01 -16.16
C ASN A 299 -11.36 11.88 -14.90
N THR A 300 -11.66 11.32 -13.73
CA THR A 300 -11.70 12.10 -12.47
C THR A 300 -10.33 12.64 -12.08
N ILE A 301 -10.17 13.97 -12.03
CA ILE A 301 -8.95 14.66 -11.59
C ILE A 301 -9.26 15.45 -10.32
N VAL A 302 -8.42 15.30 -9.29
CA VAL A 302 -8.38 16.20 -8.13
C VAL A 302 -7.17 17.11 -8.20
N SER A 303 -7.31 18.31 -7.69
CA SER A 303 -6.29 19.37 -7.71
C SER A 303 -6.11 20.01 -6.34
N ILE A 304 -4.93 20.58 -6.10
CA ILE A 304 -4.72 21.45 -4.95
C ILE A 304 -5.69 22.63 -5.04
N GLY A 305 -6.45 22.88 -3.96
CA GLY A 305 -7.49 23.91 -3.89
C GLY A 305 -8.91 23.38 -4.05
N ASP A 306 -9.09 22.10 -4.39
CA ASP A 306 -10.42 21.47 -4.38
C ASP A 306 -11.04 21.48 -2.98
N ASN A 307 -12.36 21.66 -2.94
CA ASN A 307 -13.10 21.65 -1.68
C ASN A 307 -13.32 20.21 -1.21
N VAL A 308 -13.04 19.95 0.08
CA VAL A 308 -13.24 18.64 0.69
C VAL A 308 -14.10 18.80 1.94
N GLU A 309 -15.23 18.11 1.96
CA GLU A 309 -16.18 18.12 3.06
C GLU A 309 -16.17 16.79 3.80
N VAL A 310 -16.21 16.83 5.14
CA VAL A 310 -16.45 15.64 5.96
C VAL A 310 -17.95 15.39 6.03
N THR A 311 -18.45 14.43 5.25
CA THR A 311 -19.89 14.14 5.15
C THR A 311 -20.38 13.15 6.21
N GLU A 312 -19.47 12.40 6.84
CA GLU A 312 -19.82 11.44 7.88
C GLU A 312 -18.68 11.28 8.90
N ARG A 313 -19.05 11.13 10.18
CA ARG A 313 -18.13 10.96 11.32
C ARG A 313 -18.52 9.74 12.16
N LYS A 314 -17.52 9.12 12.79
CA LYS A 314 -17.70 8.08 13.83
C LYS A 314 -17.43 8.67 15.20
N THR A 315 -18.08 8.10 16.23
CA THR A 315 -17.81 8.41 17.64
C THR A 315 -16.55 7.70 18.14
N ASP A 316 -16.35 6.48 17.67
CA ASP A 316 -15.27 5.60 18.10
C ASP A 316 -14.16 5.54 17.05
N ARG A 317 -12.92 5.40 17.53
CA ARG A 317 -11.79 5.16 16.64
C ARG A 317 -11.89 3.77 16.01
N ALA A 318 -11.40 3.67 14.78
CA ALA A 318 -11.27 2.38 14.13
C ALA A 318 -10.28 1.46 14.87
N VAL A 319 -10.54 0.16 14.79
CA VAL A 319 -9.68 -0.89 15.38
C VAL A 319 -8.89 -1.57 14.27
N TRP A 320 -7.58 -1.65 14.43
CA TRP A 320 -6.70 -2.39 13.53
C TRP A 320 -6.93 -3.90 13.61
N ASP A 321 -7.14 -4.53 12.47
CA ASP A 321 -7.39 -5.96 12.36
C ASP A 321 -6.68 -6.58 11.15
N TRP A 322 -5.69 -5.89 10.58
CA TRP A 322 -4.87 -6.47 9.51
C TRP A 322 -4.06 -7.65 10.07
N PRO A 323 -4.11 -8.84 9.44
CA PRO A 323 -3.44 -10.04 9.94
C PRO A 323 -1.93 -9.96 9.71
N LEU A 324 -1.21 -9.29 10.62
CA LEU A 324 0.26 -9.12 10.52
C LEU A 324 1.04 -10.41 10.75
N LYS A 325 0.41 -11.42 11.38
CA LYS A 325 0.98 -12.74 11.64
C LYS A 325 -0.06 -13.80 11.26
N ASP A 326 0.16 -14.47 10.13
CA ASP A 326 -0.60 -15.67 9.76
C ASP A 326 0.37 -16.84 9.55
N SER A 327 0.17 -17.91 10.32
CA SER A 327 0.94 -19.15 10.22
C SER A 327 0.64 -19.89 8.91
N ASN A 328 -0.50 -19.68 8.27
CA ASN A 328 -0.87 -20.31 7.00
C ASN A 328 -0.17 -19.66 5.80
N VAL A 329 0.08 -18.35 5.82
CA VAL A 329 0.86 -17.69 4.76
C VAL A 329 2.35 -18.04 4.86
N SER A 330 2.83 -18.35 6.07
CA SER A 330 4.20 -18.85 6.27
C SER A 330 4.46 -20.23 5.63
N ARG A 331 3.42 -21.02 5.31
CA ARG A 331 3.56 -22.30 4.58
C ARG A 331 3.90 -22.13 3.10
N TYR A 332 3.40 -21.08 2.44
CA TYR A 332 3.65 -20.87 1.01
C TYR A 332 5.13 -20.65 0.67
N TYR A 333 5.94 -20.24 1.64
CA TYR A 333 7.39 -20.03 1.48
C TYR A 333 8.26 -21.12 2.13
N ARG A 334 7.66 -22.17 2.73
CA ARG A 334 8.43 -23.30 3.28
C ARG A 334 8.65 -24.45 2.29
N SER A 335 8.12 -24.39 1.06
CA SER A 335 8.25 -25.50 0.10
C SER A 335 9.31 -25.34 -1.00
N SER A 336 10.25 -24.40 -0.87
CA SER A 336 11.42 -24.33 -1.76
C SER A 336 12.66 -25.06 -1.23
N SER A 337 12.53 -25.88 -0.17
CA SER A 337 13.55 -26.85 0.23
C SER A 337 12.95 -28.27 0.21
N GLY A 338 13.09 -28.93 -0.95
CA GLY A 338 13.09 -30.39 -1.10
C GLY A 338 11.88 -31.17 -0.60
N ALA A 339 10.96 -31.53 -1.50
CA ALA A 339 10.40 -32.89 -1.68
C ALA A 339 9.14 -32.84 -2.53
N LYS A 340 9.02 -33.78 -3.47
CA LYS A 340 7.83 -34.04 -4.28
C LYS A 340 6.62 -34.30 -3.36
N ALA A 341 5.51 -33.60 -3.58
CA ALA A 341 4.23 -33.96 -3.00
C ALA A 341 3.23 -34.28 -4.13
N ASN A 342 2.84 -35.55 -4.22
CA ASN A 342 1.68 -35.99 -4.97
C ASN A 342 0.43 -35.39 -4.31
N LEU A 343 -0.42 -34.73 -5.10
CA LEU A 343 -1.75 -34.31 -4.68
C LEU A 343 -2.73 -35.50 -4.79
N PRO A 344 -3.58 -35.77 -3.79
CA PRO A 344 -4.74 -36.61 -4.02
C PRO A 344 -5.80 -35.78 -4.76
N ILE A 345 -6.34 -36.36 -5.83
CA ILE A 345 -7.53 -35.86 -6.53
C ILE A 345 -8.71 -36.09 -5.58
N VAL A 346 -9.25 -35.03 -4.98
CA VAL A 346 -10.56 -35.10 -4.32
C VAL A 346 -11.61 -34.88 -5.40
N LEU A 347 -12.17 -35.99 -5.90
CA LEU A 347 -13.33 -35.99 -6.77
C LEU A 347 -14.56 -35.50 -5.99
N SER A 348 -15.06 -34.34 -6.43
CA SER A 348 -16.47 -33.98 -6.59
C SER A 348 -17.40 -34.02 -5.36
N VAL A 349 -17.79 -32.81 -4.95
CA VAL A 349 -18.95 -32.41 -4.14
C VAL A 349 -20.31 -32.65 -4.85
N TRP A 350 -20.35 -33.48 -5.89
CA TRP A 350 -21.56 -33.70 -6.71
C TRP A 350 -22.50 -34.80 -6.19
N LEU A 351 -22.19 -35.45 -5.07
CA LEU A 351 -23.01 -36.57 -4.55
C LEU A 351 -23.93 -36.21 -3.37
N THR A 352 -23.84 -35.01 -2.80
CA THR A 352 -24.69 -34.62 -1.66
C THR A 352 -25.98 -33.91 -2.05
N VAL A 353 -26.11 -33.44 -3.30
CA VAL A 353 -27.31 -32.72 -3.78
C VAL A 353 -28.36 -33.67 -4.35
N ALA A 354 -27.95 -34.84 -4.86
CA ALA A 354 -28.89 -35.83 -5.42
C ALA A 354 -29.69 -36.61 -4.35
N ALA A 355 -29.21 -36.66 -3.10
CA ALA A 355 -29.91 -37.35 -2.01
C ALA A 355 -31.01 -36.50 -1.33
N LEU A 356 -31.01 -35.17 -1.54
CA LEU A 356 -31.98 -34.24 -0.93
C LEU A 356 -33.17 -33.90 -1.83
N LEU A 357 -33.13 -34.27 -3.12
CA LEU A 357 -34.15 -33.89 -4.10
C LEU A 357 -35.08 -35.04 -4.55
N GLY A 358 -35.01 -36.23 -3.93
CA GLY A 358 -36.06 -37.26 -4.07
C GLY A 358 -36.37 -37.68 -5.51
N LEU A 359 -35.41 -37.56 -6.42
CA LEU A 359 -35.54 -37.89 -7.83
C LEU A 359 -34.45 -38.89 -8.19
N LEU A 360 -34.73 -40.18 -8.01
CA LEU A 360 -34.38 -41.22 -8.98
C LEU A 360 -35.16 -42.51 -8.65
N PRO A 361 -35.74 -43.19 -9.66
CA PRO A 361 -36.61 -44.34 -9.47
C PRO A 361 -35.79 -45.57 -9.08
N CYS A 362 -36.38 -46.42 -8.24
CA CYS A 362 -35.96 -47.81 -8.09
C CYS A 362 -35.86 -48.45 -9.49
N TRP A 363 -34.79 -49.21 -9.77
CA TRP A 363 -34.85 -50.60 -10.26
C TRP A 363 -33.45 -51.18 -10.58
N PHE A 364 -33.20 -52.35 -9.97
CA PHE A 364 -32.25 -53.44 -10.24
C PHE A 364 -30.73 -53.19 -10.12
N LEU A 365 -29.99 -53.81 -9.18
CA LEU A 365 -29.67 -55.24 -8.93
C LEU A 365 -28.75 -55.89 -9.98
N LEU A 366 -27.85 -56.73 -9.46
CA LEU A 366 -26.86 -57.63 -10.09
C LEU A 366 -25.52 -56.95 -10.45
N ALA A 367 -24.37 -57.61 -10.36
CA ALA A 367 -23.91 -58.86 -9.74
C ALA A 367 -22.38 -58.76 -9.71
#